data_AF-A0A7X5AN01-F1
#
_entry.id   AF-A0A7X5AN01-F1
#
_cell.length_a   1.000
_cell.length_b   1.000
_cell.length_c   1.000
_cell.angle_alpha   90.00
_cell.angle_beta   90.00
_cell.angle_gamma   90.00
#
_symmetry.space_group_name_H-M   'P 1'
#
loop_
_entity.id
_entity.type
_entity.pdbx_description
1 polymer ?
#
loop_
_entity_poly.entity_id
_entity_poly.type
_entity_poly.pdbx_seq_one_letter_code
_entity_poly.pdbx_strand_id
1 'polypeptide(L)'
;YTPLIASRIRSGLPIIGLAHSAIAQRRMALYRGVVSLPFDTSAMTAEELNDRALALLVEKGIAEPGDHVMLTRGDEMNAHGGTNTLKILGV
;
A
#
# COMPACT_ATOMS: atom_id res chain seq x y z
N TYR A 1 -1.27 2.10 10.31
CA TYR A 1 -1.80 3.40 10.78
C TYR A 1 -2.05 4.33 9.60
N THR A 2 -1.11 4.46 8.67
CA THR A 2 -1.25 5.30 7.46
C THR A 2 -2.59 5.13 6.72
N PRO A 3 -3.10 3.89 6.47
CA PRO A 3 -4.41 3.73 5.82
C PRO A 3 -5.60 4.21 6.66
N LEU A 4 -5.50 4.21 7.99
CA LEU A 4 -6.53 4.75 8.89
C LEU A 4 -6.65 6.27 8.74
N ILE A 5 -5.52 6.96 8.55
CA ILE A 5 -5.53 8.42 8.36
C ILE A 5 -6.06 8.75 6.96
N ALA A 6 -5.56 8.06 5.93
CA ALA A 6 -6.01 8.25 4.55
C ALA A 6 -7.53 8.05 4.40
N SER A 7 -8.08 7.01 5.02
CA SER A 7 -9.52 6.68 4.96
C SER A 7 -10.46 7.68 5.65
N ARG A 8 -9.92 8.61 6.44
CA ARG A 8 -10.73 9.69 7.05
C ARG A 8 -11.01 10.84 6.07
N ILE A 9 -10.21 10.97 5.01
CA ILE A 9 -10.44 11.95 3.95
C ILE A 9 -11.38 11.35 2.91
N ARG A 10 -12.41 12.10 2.52
CA ARG A 10 -13.29 11.68 1.43
C ARG A 10 -12.59 11.91 0.10
N SER A 11 -12.02 10.85 -0.45
CA SER A 11 -11.67 10.77 -1.87
C SER A 11 -12.56 9.73 -2.56
N GLY A 12 -12.69 9.83 -3.88
CA GLY A 12 -13.28 8.77 -4.71
C GLY A 12 -12.26 7.70 -5.11
N LEU A 13 -11.02 7.77 -4.60
CA LEU A 13 -9.92 6.89 -4.99
C LEU A 13 -9.87 5.66 -4.07
N PRO A 14 -9.62 4.46 -4.61
CA PRO A 14 -9.42 3.27 -3.79
C PRO A 14 -8.15 3.41 -2.92
N ILE A 15 -8.21 2.98 -1.66
CA ILE A 15 -7.05 2.95 -0.75
C ILE A 15 -6.62 1.50 -0.57
N ILE A 16 -5.39 1.17 -0.94
CA ILE A 16 -4.86 -0.20 -0.80
C ILE A 16 -3.91 -0.26 0.39
N GLY A 17 -4.28 -1.06 1.40
CA GLY A 17 -3.47 -1.31 2.59
C GLY A 17 -2.62 -2.57 2.45
N LEU A 18 -1.32 -2.39 2.27
CA LEU A 18 -0.33 -3.48 2.20
C LEU A 18 0.24 -3.77 3.59
N ALA A 19 0.22 -5.03 4.03
CA ALA A 19 0.85 -5.45 5.29
C ALA A 19 1.13 -6.96 5.35
N HIS A 20 2.24 -7.35 5.96
CA HIS A 20 2.60 -8.76 6.20
C HIS A 20 1.82 -9.37 7.38
N SER A 21 1.44 -8.56 8.38
CA SER A 21 0.77 -9.04 9.59
C SER A 21 -0.72 -9.27 9.37
N ALA A 22 -1.20 -10.49 9.66
CA ALA A 22 -2.61 -10.83 9.62
C ALA A 22 -3.49 -9.96 10.55
N ILE A 23 -2.95 -9.52 11.69
CA ILE A 23 -3.66 -8.63 12.62
C ILE A 23 -3.85 -7.25 11.97
N ALA A 24 -2.81 -6.73 11.33
CA ALA A 24 -2.91 -5.45 10.60
C ALA A 24 -3.91 -5.55 9.44
N GLN A 25 -3.88 -6.64 8.68
CA GLN A 25 -4.80 -6.91 7.58
C GLN A 25 -6.26 -6.88 8.04
N ARG A 26 -6.60 -7.70 9.05
CA ARG A 26 -7.99 -7.78 9.58
C ARG A 26 -8.48 -6.43 10.10
N ARG A 27 -7.61 -5.66 10.73
CA ARG A 27 -7.94 -4.32 11.22
C ARG A 27 -8.17 -3.33 10.06
N MET A 28 -7.35 -3.38 9.01
CA MET A 28 -7.51 -2.51 7.83
C MET A 28 -8.77 -2.83 7.04
N ALA A 29 -9.20 -4.10 7.01
CA ALA A 29 -10.45 -4.50 6.37
C ALA A 29 -11.71 -3.83 6.96
N LEU A 30 -11.61 -3.28 8.18
CA LEU A 30 -12.69 -2.52 8.82
C LEU A 30 -12.65 -1.02 8.50
N TYR A 31 -11.61 -0.54 7.82
CA TYR A 31 -11.47 0.88 7.48
C TYR A 31 -12.27 1.19 6.23
N ARG A 32 -13.06 2.27 6.28
CA ARG A 32 -13.90 2.70 5.17
C ARG A 32 -13.04 2.96 3.93
N GLY A 33 -13.39 2.32 2.81
CA GLY A 33 -12.73 2.54 1.51
C GLY A 33 -11.32 1.95 1.41
N VAL A 34 -10.90 1.11 2.37
CA VAL A 34 -9.60 0.44 2.34
C VAL A 34 -9.77 -1.01 1.90
N VAL A 35 -9.03 -1.41 0.87
CA VAL A 35 -8.84 -2.82 0.48
C VAL A 35 -7.54 -3.29 1.12
N SER A 36 -7.62 -4.35 1.92
CA SER A 36 -6.47 -4.89 2.64
C SER A 36 -5.86 -6.06 1.85
N LEU A 37 -4.58 -5.96 1.47
CA LEU A 37 -3.87 -7.02 0.74
C LEU A 37 -2.62 -7.47 1.48
N PRO A 38 -2.38 -8.79 1.63
CA PRO A 38 -1.17 -9.31 2.24
C PRO A 38 0.04 -8.95 1.36
N PHE A 39 1.11 -8.49 2.01
CA PHE A 39 2.33 -8.09 1.32
C PHE A 39 3.52 -8.20 2.26
N ASP A 40 4.42 -9.14 1.98
CA ASP A 40 5.64 -9.36 2.75
C ASP A 40 6.82 -8.67 2.08
N THR A 41 7.52 -7.85 2.85
CA THR A 41 8.63 -6.98 2.41
C THR A 41 9.95 -7.37 3.06
N SER A 42 9.96 -8.41 3.90
CA SER A 42 11.10 -8.76 4.76
C SER A 42 12.41 -9.05 4.02
N ALA A 43 12.32 -9.56 2.79
CA ALA A 43 13.45 -9.91 1.94
C ALA A 43 13.57 -9.04 0.66
N MET A 44 12.93 -7.86 0.63
CA MET A 44 12.91 -6.99 -0.55
C MET A 44 13.79 -5.76 -0.37
N THR A 45 14.45 -5.33 -1.44
CA THR A 45 14.98 -3.98 -1.55
C THR A 45 13.85 -2.97 -1.77
N ALA A 46 14.17 -1.68 -1.63
CA ALA A 46 13.19 -0.60 -1.85
C ALA A 46 12.71 -0.50 -3.30
N GLU A 47 13.52 -0.92 -4.27
CA GLU A 47 13.15 -0.95 -5.70
C GLU A 47 12.22 -2.14 -5.97
N GLU A 48 12.62 -3.34 -5.56
CA GLU A 48 11.80 -4.55 -5.67
C GLU A 48 10.43 -4.39 -4.98
N LEU A 49 10.38 -3.68 -3.84
CA LEU A 49 9.12 -3.40 -3.16
C LEU A 49 8.14 -2.63 -4.06
N ASN A 50 8.61 -1.59 -4.76
CA ASN A 50 7.73 -0.76 -5.58
C ASN A 50 7.20 -1.61 -6.75
N ASP A 51 8.07 -2.34 -7.42
CA ASP A 51 7.71 -3.18 -8.57
C ASP A 51 6.76 -4.31 -8.17
N ARG A 52 7.02 -4.98 -7.03
CA ARG A 52 6.14 -6.03 -6.48
C ARG A 52 4.78 -5.47 -6.08
N ALA A 53 4.73 -4.27 -5.52
CA ALA A 53 3.47 -3.62 -5.15
C ALA A 53 2.65 -3.29 -6.40
N LEU A 54 3.27 -2.71 -7.44
CA LEU A 54 2.61 -2.43 -8.73
C LEU A 54 2.10 -3.71 -9.39
N ALA A 55 2.96 -4.72 -9.49
CA ALA A 55 2.59 -6.01 -10.07
C ALA A 55 1.39 -6.65 -9.35
N LEU A 56 1.33 -6.56 -8.02
CA LEU A 56 0.19 -7.03 -7.25
C LEU A 56 -1.10 -6.27 -7.58
N LEU A 57 -1.04 -4.95 -7.77
CA LEU A 57 -2.22 -4.16 -8.15
C LEU A 57 -2.74 -4.56 -9.54
N VAL A 58 -1.84 -4.78 -10.49
CA VAL A 58 -2.19 -5.26 -11.84
C VAL A 58 -2.78 -6.68 -11.79
N GLU A 59 -2.15 -7.60 -11.05
CA GLU A 59 -2.62 -8.97 -10.88
C GLU A 59 -4.05 -9.02 -10.30
N LYS A 60 -4.38 -8.09 -9.40
CA LYS A 60 -5.72 -7.97 -8.80
C LYS A 60 -6.71 -7.16 -9.64
N GLY A 61 -6.30 -6.64 -10.81
CA GLY A 61 -7.14 -5.79 -11.67
C GLY A 61 -7.51 -4.46 -11.01
N ILE A 62 -6.69 -3.97 -10.08
CA ILE A 62 -6.91 -2.70 -9.37
C ILE A 62 -6.32 -1.53 -10.16
N ALA A 63 -5.27 -1.79 -10.94
CA ALA A 63 -4.63 -0.82 -11.81
C ALA A 63 -4.25 -1.48 -13.15
N GLU A 64 -4.16 -0.68 -14.20
CA GLU A 64 -3.82 -1.10 -15.56
C GLU A 64 -2.58 -0.36 -16.09
N PRO A 65 -1.85 -0.90 -17.07
CA PRO A 65 -0.73 -0.20 -17.69
C PRO A 65 -1.15 1.19 -18.21
N GLY A 66 -0.39 2.21 -17.82
CA GLY A 66 -0.71 3.61 -18.11
C GLY A 66 -1.43 4.35 -16.99
N ASP A 67 -1.86 3.66 -15.93
CA ASP A 67 -2.34 4.30 -14.70
C ASP A 67 -1.18 4.89 -13.89
N HIS A 68 -1.54 5.78 -12.96
CA HIS A 68 -0.63 6.28 -11.93
C HIS A 68 -1.12 5.89 -10.54
N VAL A 69 -0.19 5.49 -9.68
CA VAL A 69 -0.48 5.19 -8.27
C VAL A 69 0.35 6.05 -7.33
N MET A 70 -0.25 6.38 -6.19
CA MET A 70 0.43 7.07 -5.11
C MET A 70 0.83 6.07 -4.03
N LEU A 71 2.13 5.87 -3.84
CA LEU A 71 2.69 4.94 -2.88
C LEU A 71 3.26 5.68 -1.67
N THR A 72 2.73 5.38 -0.48
CA THR A 72 3.28 5.84 0.80
C THR A 72 4.04 4.71 1.49
N ARG A 73 5.29 4.94 1.89
CA ARG A 73 6.08 3.98 2.68
C ARG A 73 7.02 4.68 3.66
N GLY A 74 7.66 3.90 4.52
CA GLY A 74 8.84 4.36 5.25
C GLY A 74 10.11 4.05 4.48
N ASP A 75 11.15 4.88 4.64
CA ASP A 75 12.47 4.65 4.04
C ASP A 75 13.15 3.40 4.63
N GLU A 76 12.97 3.14 5.92
CA GLU A 76 13.40 1.91 6.56
C GLU A 76 12.31 0.83 6.50
N MET A 77 12.60 -0.24 5.77
CA MET A 77 11.83 -1.48 5.79
C MET A 77 11.92 -2.07 7.20
N ASN A 78 10.78 -2.15 7.92
CA ASN A 78 10.57 -2.70 9.28
C ASN A 78 10.50 -1.71 10.46
N ALA A 79 10.59 -0.40 10.25
CA ALA A 79 10.27 0.57 11.30
C ALA A 79 8.75 0.83 11.40
N HIS A 80 8.11 0.37 12.46
CA HIS A 80 6.70 0.70 12.72
C HIS A 80 6.54 2.20 12.99
N GLY A 81 5.61 2.86 12.28
CA GLY A 81 5.34 4.30 12.47
C GLY A 81 6.24 5.26 11.69
N GLY A 82 7.13 4.75 10.82
CA GLY A 82 8.09 5.55 10.06
C GLY A 82 7.67 5.96 8.64
N THR A 83 6.37 6.11 8.34
CA THR A 83 5.95 6.59 7.01
C THR A 83 6.43 8.02 6.79
N ASN A 84 7.37 8.20 5.86
CA ASN A 84 8.01 9.49 5.57
C ASN A 84 8.11 9.78 4.05
N THR A 85 7.81 8.81 3.20
CA THR A 85 8.01 8.90 1.76
C THR A 85 6.71 8.72 1.00
N LEU A 86 6.50 9.61 0.03
CA LEU A 86 5.43 9.56 -0.98
C LEU A 86 6.09 9.46 -2.36
N LYS A 87 5.65 8.52 -3.19
CA LYS A 87 6.03 8.43 -4.61
C LYS A 87 4.79 8.37 -5.49
N ILE A 88 4.87 8.97 -6.67
CA ILE A 88 3.92 8.74 -7.76
C ILE A 88 4.62 7.86 -8.77
N LEU A 89 4.02 6.71 -9.07
CA LEU A 89 4.59 5.69 -9.95
C LEU A 89 3.65 5.46 -11.13
N GLY A 90 4.20 5.19 -12.31
CA GLY A 90 3.44 4.64 -13.43
C GLY A 90 3.32 3.12 -13.28
N VAL A 91 2.16 2.59 -13.65
CA VAL A 91 1.86 1.15 -13.71
C VAL A 91 2.28 0.58 -15.06
#